data_AF-A0A969B2T4-F1
#
_entry.id   AF-A0A969B2T4-F1
#
_cell.length_a   1.000
_cell.length_b   1.000
_cell.length_c   1.000
_cell.angle_alpha   90.00
_cell.angle_beta   90.00
_cell.angle_gamma   90.00
#
_symmetry.space_group_name_H-M   'P 1'
#
loop_
_entity.id
_entity.type
_entity.pdbx_description
1 polymer ?
#
loop_
_entity_poly.entity_id
_entity_poly.type
_entity_poly.pdbx_seq_one_letter_code
_entity_poly.pdbx_strand_id
1 'polypeptide(L)'
;MPFARVFWEHEGNKAVRLGNYKLVSKWEKGRAYNWELYDLEQDRSELNNLIEKMPEQAAELESMWNEWAEKVGAMSWAELNEN
;
A
#
# COMPACT_ATOMS: atom_id res chain seq x y z
N MET A 1 -20.81 -4.54 -9.69
CA MET A 1 -19.61 -5.36 -9.40
C MET A 1 -19.16 -4.98 -8.00
N PRO A 2 -19.03 -5.90 -7.03
CA PRO A 2 -18.37 -5.54 -5.78
C PRO A 2 -16.94 -5.12 -6.12
N PHE A 3 -16.51 -3.96 -5.63
CA PHE A 3 -15.20 -3.39 -5.93
C PHE A 3 -14.11 -4.39 -5.57
N ALA A 4 -13.48 -4.99 -6.58
CA ALA A 4 -12.44 -5.98 -6.38
C ALA A 4 -11.25 -5.34 -5.67
N ARG A 5 -10.72 -6.04 -4.68
CA ARG A 5 -9.48 -5.67 -4.01
C ARG A 5 -8.32 -5.98 -4.94
N VAL A 6 -7.46 -5.01 -5.16
CA VAL A 6 -6.29 -5.16 -6.03
C VAL A 6 -5.05 -4.85 -5.21
N PHE A 7 -4.05 -5.71 -5.31
CA PHE A 7 -2.80 -5.63 -4.60
C PHE A 7 -1.65 -5.73 -5.58
N TRP A 8 -0.56 -5.03 -5.32
CA TRP A 8 0.68 -5.18 -6.08
C TRP A 8 1.90 -4.93 -5.22
N GLU A 9 2.96 -5.63 -5.59
CA GLU A 9 4.35 -5.42 -5.18
C GLU A 9 5.17 -5.35 -6.47
N HIS A 10 6.08 -4.39 -6.57
CA HIS A 10 7.00 -4.29 -7.69
C HIS A 10 8.28 -3.55 -7.28
N GLU A 11 9.39 -4.27 -7.23
CA GLU A 11 10.72 -3.73 -6.93
C GLU A 11 10.75 -2.93 -5.61
N GLY A 12 10.06 -3.45 -4.58
CA GLY A 12 9.94 -2.81 -3.26
C GLY A 12 8.82 -1.77 -3.14
N ASN A 13 8.20 -1.35 -4.25
CA ASN A 13 7.00 -0.53 -4.23
C ASN A 13 5.79 -1.39 -3.92
N LYS A 14 4.84 -0.85 -3.16
CA LYS A 14 3.71 -1.60 -2.62
C LYS A 14 2.44 -0.80 -2.80
N ALA A 15 1.33 -1.44 -3.14
CA ALA A 15 0.04 -0.79 -2.96
C ALA A 15 -1.13 -1.77 -2.85
N VAL A 16 -2.21 -1.26 -2.27
CA VAL A 16 -3.51 -1.91 -2.16
C VAL A 16 -4.60 -0.89 -2.52
N ARG A 17 -5.61 -1.35 -3.24
CA ARG A 17 -6.82 -0.58 -3.54
C ARG A 17 -8.07 -1.33 -3.12
N LEU A 18 -8.92 -0.64 -2.37
CA LEU A 18 -10.26 -1.09 -2.00
C LEU A 18 -11.26 0.02 -2.32
N GLY A 19 -12.12 -0.21 -3.32
CA GLY A 19 -13.06 0.81 -3.79
C GLY A 19 -12.32 2.05 -4.30
N ASN A 20 -12.59 3.18 -3.65
CA ASN A 20 -12.02 4.47 -3.99
C ASN A 20 -10.66 4.71 -3.31
N TYR A 21 -10.39 4.01 -2.20
CA TYR A 21 -9.17 4.23 -1.45
C TYR A 21 -8.02 3.41 -2.00
N LYS A 22 -6.86 4.05 -2.14
CA LYS A 22 -5.60 3.42 -2.49
C LYS A 22 -4.55 3.80 -1.45
N LEU A 23 -3.90 2.78 -0.90
CA LEU A 23 -2.72 2.94 -0.05
C LEU A 23 -1.50 2.52 -0.88
N VAL A 24 -0.50 3.39 -1.00
CA VAL A 24 0.72 3.17 -1.77
C VAL A 24 1.95 3.51 -0.94
N SER A 25 3.01 2.71 -1.07
CA SER A 25 4.32 3.00 -0.50
C SER A 25 5.35 2.89 -1.60
N LYS A 26 6.04 4.00 -1.85
CA LYS A 26 7.17 4.05 -2.76
C LYS A 26 8.40 3.53 -2.03
N TRP A 27 9.18 2.70 -2.71
CA TRP A 27 10.46 2.28 -2.17
C TRP A 27 11.43 3.46 -2.11
N GLU A 28 12.06 3.67 -0.94
CA GLU A 28 13.10 4.67 -0.74
C GLU A 28 14.27 4.06 0.04
N LYS A 29 15.49 4.29 -0.45
CA LYS A 29 16.70 3.78 0.20
C LYS A 29 16.79 4.31 1.64
N GLY A 30 16.86 3.39 2.60
CA GLY A 30 16.96 3.73 4.03
C GLY A 30 15.63 4.05 4.71
N ARG A 31 14.50 3.86 4.03
CA ARG A 31 13.17 3.92 4.64
C ARG A 31 12.42 2.61 4.41
N ALA A 32 11.99 1.99 5.49
CA ALA A 32 11.30 0.70 5.41
C ALA A 32 9.88 0.83 4.86
N TYR A 33 9.16 1.91 5.21
CA TYR A 33 7.76 2.12 4.84
C TYR A 33 7.45 3.62 4.75
N ASN A 34 6.90 4.09 3.62
CA ASN A 34 6.40 5.45 3.45
C ASN A 34 4.99 5.38 2.83
N TRP A 35 4.03 4.92 3.64
CA TRP A 35 2.64 4.78 3.21
C TRP A 35 1.99 6.15 2.96
N GLU A 36 1.24 6.22 1.88
CA GLU A 36 0.43 7.36 1.48
C GLU A 36 -0.96 6.86 1.10
N LEU A 37 -1.99 7.57 1.57
CA LEU A 37 -3.39 7.20 1.36
C LEU A 37 -4.08 8.22 0.45
N TYR A 38 -4.77 7.73 -0.58
CA TYR A 38 -5.48 8.56 -1.54
C TYR A 38 -6.91 8.10 -1.76
N ASP A 39 -7.81 9.06 -1.96
CA ASP A 39 -9.15 8.83 -2.49
C ASP A 39 -9.15 9.06 -4.00
N LEU A 40 -9.18 7.97 -4.77
CA LEU A 40 -9.14 8.00 -6.23
C LEU A 40 -10.45 8.44 -6.88
N GLU A 41 -11.56 8.59 -6.15
CA GLU A 41 -12.77 9.19 -6.68
C GLU A 41 -12.62 10.71 -6.79
N GLN A 42 -12.04 11.32 -5.75
CA GLN A 42 -11.82 12.76 -5.67
C GLN A 42 -10.48 13.21 -6.25
N ASP A 43 -9.46 12.35 -6.17
CA ASP A 43 -8.08 12.66 -6.55
C ASP A 43 -7.41 11.48 -7.26
N ARG A 44 -7.76 11.33 -8.55
CA ARG A 44 -7.15 10.32 -9.43
C ARG A 44 -5.66 10.51 -9.67
N SER A 45 -5.12 11.69 -9.37
CA SER A 45 -3.73 12.07 -9.61
C SER A 45 -2.84 11.89 -8.38
N GLU A 46 -3.41 11.47 -7.24
CA GLU A 46 -2.67 11.14 -6.02
C GLU A 46 -1.86 12.33 -5.47
N LEU A 47 -2.45 13.51 -5.46
CA LEU A 47 -1.80 14.75 -5.03
C LEU A 47 -2.03 15.07 -3.55
N ASN A 48 -3.10 14.53 -2.96
CA ASN A 48 -3.53 14.85 -1.60
C ASN A 48 -3.43 13.62 -0.70
N ASN A 49 -2.31 13.48 0.00
CA ASN A 49 -2.13 12.40 0.97
C ASN A 49 -3.08 12.60 2.17
N LEU A 50 -3.91 11.59 2.44
CA LEU A 50 -4.93 11.56 3.49
C LEU A 50 -4.50 10.76 4.72
N ILE A 51 -3.27 10.23 4.77
CA ILE A 51 -2.86 9.27 5.81
C ILE A 51 -3.00 9.83 7.23
N GLU A 52 -2.65 11.10 7.45
CA GLU A 52 -2.79 11.75 8.76
C GLU A 52 -4.25 12.06 9.12
N LYS A 53 -5.11 12.21 8.11
CA LYS A 53 -6.54 12.53 8.28
C LYS A 53 -7.39 11.27 8.48
N MET A 54 -6.96 10.15 7.93
CA MET A 54 -7.67 8.87 7.95
C MET A 54 -6.74 7.71 8.35
N PRO A 55 -6.11 7.75 9.54
CA PRO A 55 -5.13 6.74 9.94
C PRO A 55 -5.74 5.35 10.10
N GLU A 56 -6.99 5.24 10.55
CA GLU A 56 -7.68 3.95 10.68
C GLU A 56 -7.89 3.27 9.33
N GLN A 57 -8.26 4.04 8.31
CA GLN A 57 -8.42 3.54 6.93
C GLN A 57 -7.09 3.09 6.34
N ALA A 58 -6.01 3.84 6.62
CA ALA A 58 -4.68 3.44 6.19
C ALA A 58 -4.24 2.14 6.85
N ALA A 59 -4.48 1.98 8.17
CA ALA A 59 -4.14 0.77 8.91
C ALA A 59 -4.93 -0.46 8.44
N GLU A 60 -6.22 -0.31 8.11
CA GLU A 60 -7.01 -1.40 7.54
C GLU A 60 -6.41 -1.88 6.21
N LEU A 61 -6.14 -0.94 5.30
CA LEU A 61 -5.55 -1.26 4.01
C LEU A 61 -4.14 -1.87 4.14
N GLU A 62 -3.32 -1.35 5.05
CA GLU A 62 -2.00 -1.90 5.35
C GLU A 62 -2.10 -3.35 5.83
N SER A 63 -3.01 -3.66 6.76
CA SER A 63 -3.26 -5.03 7.21
C SER A 63 -3.64 -5.95 6.05
N MET A 64 -4.53 -5.49 5.17
CA MET A 64 -4.94 -6.26 4.00
C MET A 64 -3.79 -6.50 3.02
N TRP A 65 -2.91 -5.52 2.83
CA TRP A 65 -1.71 -5.69 2.00
C TRP A 65 -0.75 -6.71 2.62
N ASN A 66 -0.52 -6.64 3.93
CA ASN A 66 0.34 -7.58 4.65
C ASN A 66 -0.19 -9.02 4.56
N GLU A 67 -1.48 -9.24 4.77
CA GLU A 67 -2.11 -10.55 4.62
C GLU A 67 -1.98 -11.11 3.18
N TRP A 68 -2.15 -10.25 2.18
CA TRP A 68 -1.94 -10.64 0.78
C TRP A 68 -0.47 -10.98 0.51
N ALA A 69 0.46 -10.15 1.01
CA ALA A 69 1.89 -10.33 0.81
C ALA A 69 2.40 -11.64 1.41
N GLU A 70 1.98 -11.97 2.63
CA GLU A 70 2.26 -13.26 3.29
C GLU A 70 1.74 -14.44 2.46
N LYS A 71 0.51 -14.32 1.92
CA LYS A 71 -0.13 -15.37 1.14
C LYS A 71 0.59 -15.67 -0.18
N VAL A 72 1.13 -14.63 -0.84
CA VAL A 72 1.80 -14.79 -2.15
C VAL A 72 3.32 -14.90 -2.05
N GLY A 73 3.88 -14.79 -0.84
CA GLY A 73 5.32 -14.77 -0.62
C GLY A 73 6.00 -13.51 -1.14
N ALA A 74 5.29 -12.38 -1.19
CA ALA A 74 5.88 -11.07 -1.49
C ALA A 74 6.71 -10.63 -0.29
N MET A 75 7.93 -11.18 -0.18
CA MET A 75 8.87 -10.89 0.88
C MET A 75 9.28 -9.42 0.86
N SER A 76 9.58 -8.86 2.03
CA SER A 76 10.18 -7.55 2.09
C SER A 76 11.59 -7.59 1.48
N TRP A 77 11.98 -6.54 0.75
CA TRP A 77 13.34 -6.41 0.23
C TRP A 77 14.41 -6.46 1.34
N ALA A 78 14.02 -6.17 2.59
CA ALA A 78 14.88 -6.30 3.75
C ALA A 78 15.25 -7.77 4.06
N GLU A 79 14.31 -8.70 3.94
CA GLU A 79 14.55 -10.14 4.19
C GLU A 79 15.39 -10.80 3.09
N LEU A 80 15.39 -10.24 1.87
CA LEU A 80 16.17 -10.75 0.74
C LEU A 80 17.66 -10.35 0.78
N ASN A 81 18.06 -9.35 1.58
CA ASN A 81 19.44 -8.84 1.62
C ASN A 81 20.22 -9.25 2.89
N GLU A 82 19.70 -10.17 3.70
CA GLU A 82 20.39 -10.70 4.90
C GLU A 82 20.92 -12.14 4.73
N ASN A 83 21.11 -12.65 3.51
CA ASN A 83 21.80 -13.92 3.26
C ASN A 83 22.94 -13.79 2.25
#